data_AF-A0A3P8ZRC3-F1
#
_entry.id   AF-A0A3P8ZRC3-F1
#
_cell.length_a   1.000
_cell.length_b   1.000
_cell.length_c   1.000
_cell.angle_alpha   90.00
_cell.angle_beta   90.00
_cell.angle_gamma   90.00
#
_symmetry.space_group_name_H-M   'P 1'
#
loop_
_entity.id
_entity.type
_entity.pdbx_description
1 polymer ?
#
loop_
_entity_poly.entity_id
_entity_poly.type
_entity_poly.pdbx_seq_one_letter_code
_entity_poly.pdbx_strand_id
1 'polypeptide(L)'
;MAGGWSQIMPATEEVQRMIDQVTCQIFTANSYQEQVVKKGMNYCIKVEIGGNCPGSLYMYVYREPKLTDTIWIPLSEICEASTLPFPLDKIKQHAEDRTGKKYDIFKGINYKTLLTRNVGYTNYFIKVQVGEGEEDYLILRVACAVTLVSNPTLTNLLGNKTLSDDIEYFE
;
A
#
# COMPACT_ATOMS: atom_id res chain seq x y z
N MET A 1 17.20 -9.72 -11.53
CA MET A 1 16.62 -8.49 -10.97
C MET A 1 15.12 -8.57 -11.18
N ALA A 2 14.32 -8.20 -10.19
CA ALA A 2 12.87 -8.04 -10.37
C ALA A 2 12.61 -6.72 -11.11
N GLY A 3 11.55 -6.66 -11.92
CA GLY A 3 11.04 -5.41 -12.47
C GLY A 3 10.43 -4.52 -11.38
N GLY A 4 10.03 -3.30 -11.74
CA GLY A 4 9.18 -2.48 -10.87
C GLY A 4 7.76 -3.04 -10.78
N TRP A 5 7.03 -2.67 -9.73
CA TRP A 5 5.59 -2.92 -9.65
C TRP A 5 4.83 -2.06 -10.66
N SER A 6 3.73 -2.60 -11.18
CA SER A 6 2.80 -1.85 -12.01
C SER A 6 2.07 -0.76 -11.21
N GLN A 7 1.37 0.12 -11.93
CA GLN A 7 0.31 0.92 -11.33
C GLN A 7 -0.82 0.01 -10.83
N ILE A 8 -1.69 0.56 -9.97
CA ILE A 8 -2.91 -0.13 -9.53
C ILE A 8 -3.87 -0.23 -10.72
N MET A 9 -4.28 -1.44 -11.07
CA MET A 9 -5.18 -1.74 -12.17
C MET A 9 -6.48 -2.36 -11.65
N PRO A 10 -7.62 -2.19 -12.34
CA PRO A 10 -8.86 -2.88 -11.98
C PRO A 10 -8.69 -4.40 -12.14
N ALA A 11 -9.31 -5.19 -11.26
CA ALA A 11 -9.23 -6.64 -11.32
C ALA A 11 -9.82 -7.20 -12.63
N THR A 12 -9.18 -8.24 -13.15
CA THR A 12 -9.63 -8.97 -14.34
C THR A 12 -10.24 -10.31 -13.94
N GLU A 13 -10.94 -10.97 -14.87
CA GLU A 13 -11.42 -12.35 -14.65
C GLU A 13 -10.29 -13.31 -14.30
N GLU A 14 -9.09 -13.11 -14.86
CA GLU A 14 -7.93 -13.95 -14.55
C GLU A 14 -7.49 -13.75 -13.10
N VAL A 15 -7.43 -12.51 -12.62
CA VAL A 15 -7.10 -12.18 -11.23
C VAL A 15 -8.14 -12.77 -10.28
N GLN A 16 -9.44 -12.67 -10.60
CA GLN A 16 -10.49 -13.31 -9.81
C GLN A 16 -10.30 -14.83 -9.72
N ARG A 17 -10.01 -15.50 -10.85
CA ARG A 17 -9.74 -16.94 -10.86
C ARG A 17 -8.51 -17.32 -10.04
N MET A 18 -7.56 -16.42 -9.83
CA MET A 18 -6.44 -16.68 -8.90
C MET A 18 -6.93 -16.70 -7.46
N ILE A 19 -7.81 -15.78 -7.07
CA ILE A 19 -8.45 -15.77 -5.74
C ILE A 19 -9.25 -17.07 -5.54
N ASP A 20 -10.11 -17.42 -6.48
CA ASP A 20 -10.99 -18.59 -6.38
C ASP A 20 -10.21 -19.92 -6.22
N GLN A 21 -8.95 -19.97 -6.68
CA GLN A 21 -8.08 -21.14 -6.55
C GLN A 21 -7.45 -21.29 -5.16
N VAL A 22 -7.28 -20.20 -4.41
CA VAL A 22 -6.50 -20.21 -3.16
C VAL A 22 -7.36 -20.17 -1.91
N THR A 23 -8.67 -19.94 -2.05
CA THR A 23 -9.58 -19.89 -0.92
C THR A 23 -10.96 -20.41 -1.28
N CYS A 24 -11.61 -21.08 -0.33
CA CYS A 24 -13.00 -21.53 -0.45
C CYS A 24 -14.01 -20.44 -0.05
N GLN A 25 -13.54 -19.29 0.45
CA GLN A 25 -14.40 -18.15 0.77
C GLN A 25 -14.68 -17.31 -0.47
N ILE A 26 -15.88 -16.75 -0.55
CA ILE A 26 -16.28 -15.87 -1.65
C ILE A 26 -15.64 -14.51 -1.42
N PHE A 27 -14.63 -14.17 -2.22
CA PHE A 27 -14.04 -12.85 -2.27
C PHE A 27 -14.23 -12.25 -3.66
N THR A 28 -14.41 -10.94 -3.73
CA THR A 28 -14.40 -10.20 -4.98
C THR A 28 -13.07 -9.47 -5.10
N ALA A 29 -12.32 -9.73 -6.17
CA ALA A 29 -11.12 -8.97 -6.51
C ALA A 29 -11.53 -7.61 -7.09
N ASN A 30 -10.96 -6.53 -6.55
CA ASN A 30 -11.31 -5.17 -6.95
C ASN A 30 -10.21 -4.53 -7.80
N SER A 31 -8.97 -4.66 -7.34
CA SER A 31 -7.80 -4.12 -8.03
C SER A 31 -6.57 -4.96 -7.76
N TYR A 32 -5.53 -4.77 -8.57
CA TYR A 32 -4.25 -5.44 -8.39
C TYR A 32 -3.07 -4.59 -8.87
N GLN A 33 -1.89 -4.93 -8.36
CA GLN A 33 -0.60 -4.58 -8.94
C GLN A 33 0.14 -5.87 -9.28
N GLU A 34 0.98 -5.83 -10.31
CA GLU A 34 1.82 -6.95 -10.70
C GLU A 34 3.29 -6.57 -10.82
N GLN A 35 4.17 -7.54 -10.65
CA GLN A 35 5.60 -7.37 -10.82
C GLN A 35 6.19 -8.60 -11.51
N VAL A 36 6.88 -8.36 -12.62
CA VAL A 36 7.64 -9.40 -13.32
C VAL A 36 8.91 -9.71 -12.53
N VAL A 37 9.09 -10.98 -12.16
CA VAL A 37 10.32 -11.48 -11.52
C VAL A 37 11.01 -12.51 -12.40
N LYS A 38 12.26 -12.87 -12.07
CA LYS A 38 13.13 -13.71 -12.92
C LYS A 38 12.47 -15.01 -13.40
N LYS A 39 11.54 -15.54 -12.61
CA LYS A 39 10.94 -16.86 -12.81
C LYS A 39 9.41 -16.86 -12.77
N GLY A 40 8.75 -15.70 -12.75
CA GLY A 40 7.30 -15.67 -12.62
C GLY A 40 6.77 -14.27 -12.44
N MET A 41 5.59 -14.17 -11.83
CA MET A 41 4.93 -12.91 -11.55
C MET A 41 4.46 -12.87 -10.09
N ASN A 42 4.70 -11.74 -9.44
CA ASN A 42 4.05 -11.40 -8.18
C ASN A 42 2.79 -10.59 -8.48
N TYR A 43 1.75 -10.83 -7.70
CA TYR A 43 0.54 -10.02 -7.68
C TYR A 43 0.28 -9.55 -6.26
N CYS A 44 -0.12 -8.30 -6.10
CA CYS A 44 -0.81 -7.84 -4.91
C CYS A 44 -2.24 -7.51 -5.30
N ILE A 45 -3.22 -8.21 -4.72
CA ILE A 45 -4.62 -8.13 -5.10
C ILE A 45 -5.42 -7.58 -3.92
N LYS A 46 -6.15 -6.49 -4.13
CA LYS A 46 -7.17 -6.00 -3.21
C LYS A 46 -8.44 -6.83 -3.39
N VAL A 47 -8.94 -7.39 -2.30
CA VAL A 47 -10.16 -8.20 -2.28
C VAL A 47 -11.14 -7.70 -1.22
N GLU A 48 -12.43 -7.92 -1.47
CA GLU A 48 -13.51 -7.68 -0.52
C GLU A 48 -14.19 -8.99 -0.15
N ILE A 49 -14.58 -9.11 1.13
CA ILE A 49 -15.28 -10.29 1.64
C ILE A 49 -16.72 -10.24 1.16
N GLY A 50 -17.18 -11.31 0.49
CA GLY A 50 -18.59 -11.46 0.14
C GLY A 50 -19.49 -11.47 1.39
N GLY A 51 -20.44 -10.54 1.43
CA GLY A 51 -21.45 -10.44 2.49
C GLY A 51 -21.11 -9.42 3.57
N ASN A 52 -21.55 -8.16 3.40
CA ASN A 52 -21.68 -7.08 4.41
C ASN A 52 -20.57 -6.88 5.46
N CYS A 53 -19.39 -7.47 5.33
CA CYS A 53 -18.24 -7.22 6.20
C CYS A 53 -17.51 -5.98 5.69
N PRO A 54 -17.47 -4.88 6.44
CA PRO A 54 -16.72 -3.70 6.05
C PRO A 54 -15.22 -4.00 6.19
N GLY A 55 -14.51 -4.03 5.07
CA GLY A 55 -13.06 -4.14 5.07
C GLY A 55 -12.51 -4.73 3.77
N SER A 56 -11.55 -4.04 3.17
CA SER A 56 -10.74 -4.60 2.11
C SER A 56 -9.55 -5.36 2.70
N LEU A 57 -9.31 -6.56 2.18
CA LEU A 57 -8.11 -7.35 2.45
C LEU A 57 -7.17 -7.27 1.26
N TYR A 58 -5.90 -7.57 1.49
CA TYR A 58 -4.91 -7.63 0.42
C TYR A 58 -4.23 -8.98 0.43
N MET A 59 -4.00 -9.51 -0.76
CA MET A 59 -3.41 -10.83 -0.96
C MET A 59 -2.19 -10.71 -1.86
N TYR A 60 -1.04 -11.14 -1.34
CA TYR A 60 0.16 -11.31 -2.12
C TYR A 60 0.17 -12.71 -2.73
N VAL A 61 0.42 -12.81 -4.03
CA VAL A 61 0.37 -14.05 -4.78
C VAL A 61 1.61 -14.18 -5.65
N TYR A 62 2.27 -15.35 -5.61
CA TYR A 62 3.33 -15.68 -6.55
C TYR A 62 2.88 -16.77 -7.53
N ARG A 63 3.13 -16.55 -8.81
CA ARG A 63 2.76 -17.45 -9.91
C ARG A 63 3.98 -17.84 -10.76
N GLU A 64 4.22 -19.14 -10.85
CA GLU A 64 5.18 -19.79 -11.75
C GLU A 64 4.80 -21.27 -11.98
N PRO A 65 4.57 -21.73 -13.21
CA PRO A 65 3.40 -21.37 -14.06
C PRO A 65 2.03 -21.51 -13.37
N LYS A 66 1.97 -22.14 -12.20
CA LYS A 66 0.80 -22.26 -11.31
C LYS A 66 0.96 -21.34 -10.10
N LEU A 67 -0.10 -21.17 -9.32
CA LEU A 67 -0.04 -20.48 -8.03
C LEU A 67 0.77 -21.31 -7.05
N THR A 68 1.73 -20.67 -6.37
CA THR A 68 2.71 -21.38 -5.54
C THR A 68 2.82 -20.81 -4.13
N ASP A 69 2.54 -19.52 -3.93
CA ASP A 69 2.52 -18.92 -2.60
C ASP A 69 1.39 -17.88 -2.51
N THR A 70 0.79 -17.78 -1.33
CA THR A 70 -0.30 -16.85 -1.04
C THR A 70 -0.19 -16.36 0.39
N ILE A 71 -0.10 -15.03 0.55
CA ILE A 71 0.05 -14.38 1.84
C ILE A 71 -1.04 -13.32 1.99
N TRP A 72 -1.86 -13.46 3.02
CA TRP A 72 -2.76 -12.40 3.45
C TRP A 72 -1.95 -11.26 4.09
N ILE A 73 -2.28 -10.03 3.70
CA ILE A 73 -1.65 -8.79 4.16
C ILE A 73 -2.65 -8.07 5.07
N PRO A 74 -2.54 -8.24 6.40
CA PRO A 74 -3.36 -7.47 7.33
C PRO A 74 -2.74 -6.08 7.52
N LEU A 75 -3.47 -5.04 7.13
CA LEU A 75 -3.17 -3.68 7.57
C LEU A 75 -3.68 -3.49 9.00
N SER A 76 -2.95 -2.70 9.79
CA SER A 76 -3.44 -2.30 11.11
C SER A 76 -4.70 -1.44 11.01
N GLU A 77 -5.35 -1.28 12.15
CA GLU A 77 -6.34 -0.20 12.34
C GLU A 77 -5.73 1.17 12.03
N ILE A 78 -6.62 2.13 11.76
CA ILE A 78 -6.24 3.53 11.52
C ILE A 78 -5.70 4.12 12.82
N CYS A 79 -4.58 4.85 12.71
CA CYS A 79 -3.95 5.62 13.78
C CYS A 79 -3.80 7.08 13.36
N GLU A 80 -3.88 8.00 14.33
CA GLU A 80 -3.66 9.43 14.10
C GLU A 80 -2.20 9.71 13.73
N ALA A 81 -1.94 10.51 12.70
CA ALA A 81 -0.57 10.78 12.22
C ALA A 81 0.31 11.50 13.25
N SER A 82 -0.27 12.16 14.24
CA SER A 82 0.46 12.73 15.38
C SER A 82 1.19 11.68 16.23
N THR A 83 0.82 10.40 16.11
CA THR A 83 1.44 9.27 16.83
C THR A 83 2.58 8.61 16.07
N LEU A 84 2.98 9.12 14.90
CA LEU A 84 4.08 8.56 14.12
C LEU A 84 5.40 8.60 14.91
N PRO A 85 6.24 7.56 14.81
CA PRO A 85 7.52 7.50 15.54
C PRO A 85 8.65 8.31 14.87
N PHE A 86 8.32 9.12 13.87
CA PHE A 86 9.27 9.96 13.14
C PHE A 86 8.59 11.22 12.60
N PRO A 87 9.35 12.33 12.44
CA PRO A 87 8.84 13.54 11.81
C PRO A 87 8.67 13.36 10.29
N LEU A 88 7.71 14.07 9.72
CA LEU A 88 7.41 14.01 8.28
C LEU A 88 8.31 14.89 7.41
N ASP A 89 9.15 15.76 7.98
CA ASP A 89 9.95 16.74 7.23
C ASP A 89 10.86 16.09 6.17
N LYS A 90 11.54 15.00 6.53
CA LYS A 90 12.38 14.24 5.57
C LYS A 90 11.56 13.57 4.48
N ILE A 91 10.37 13.09 4.83
CA ILE A 91 9.46 12.43 3.89
C ILE A 91 8.84 13.43 2.93
N LYS A 92 8.54 14.64 3.39
CA LYS A 92 8.13 15.77 2.55
C LYS A 92 9.15 16.03 1.45
N GLN A 93 10.42 16.18 1.82
CA GLN A 93 11.48 16.42 0.84
C GLN A 93 11.54 15.32 -0.22
N HIS A 94 11.52 14.05 0.20
CA HIS A 94 11.49 12.93 -0.74
C HIS A 94 10.24 12.92 -1.64
N ALA A 95 9.09 13.33 -1.12
CA ALA A 95 7.85 13.41 -1.90
C ALA A 95 7.93 14.51 -2.95
N GLU A 96 8.43 15.69 -2.58
CA GLU A 96 8.63 16.82 -3.51
C GLU A 96 9.62 16.47 -4.62
N ASP A 97 10.74 15.85 -4.28
CA ASP A 97 11.76 15.43 -5.25
C ASP A 97 11.19 14.39 -6.23
N ARG A 98 10.33 13.48 -5.74
CA ARG A 98 9.71 12.43 -6.56
C ARG A 98 8.60 12.94 -7.47
N THR A 99 7.80 13.91 -7.02
CA THR A 99 6.68 14.45 -7.79
C THR A 99 7.05 15.66 -8.63
N GLY A 100 8.20 16.29 -8.36
CA GLY A 100 8.59 17.57 -8.95
C GLY A 100 7.72 18.74 -8.49
N LYS A 101 6.87 18.56 -7.47
CA LYS A 101 5.99 19.58 -6.90
C LYS A 101 6.54 20.06 -5.56
N LYS A 102 6.32 21.32 -5.22
CA LYS A 102 6.54 21.86 -3.88
C LYS A 102 5.23 21.86 -3.10
N TYR A 103 5.30 21.51 -1.83
CA TYR A 103 4.12 21.37 -0.98
C TYR A 103 4.21 22.39 0.17
N ASP A 104 3.49 23.50 0.07
CA ASP A 104 3.47 24.49 1.16
C ASP A 104 2.77 23.93 2.41
N ILE A 105 1.73 23.12 2.19
CA ILE A 105 1.05 22.31 3.21
C ILE A 105 1.61 20.90 3.14
N PHE A 106 1.98 20.31 4.29
CA PHE A 106 2.33 18.90 4.37
C PHE A 106 1.94 18.34 5.75
N LYS A 107 0.65 18.07 5.92
CA LYS A 107 0.07 17.70 7.22
C LYS A 107 -0.35 16.24 7.22
N GLY A 108 0.24 15.44 8.10
CA GLY A 108 -0.23 14.08 8.35
C GLY A 108 -1.63 14.09 8.93
N ILE A 109 -2.51 13.24 8.38
CA ILE A 109 -3.89 13.05 8.87
C ILE A 109 -3.93 11.78 9.71
N ASN A 110 -3.78 10.63 9.06
CA ASN A 110 -3.82 9.33 9.70
C ASN A 110 -2.96 8.33 8.92
N TYR A 111 -2.70 7.17 9.51
CA TYR A 111 -1.92 6.11 8.89
C TYR A 111 -2.43 4.72 9.27
N LYS A 112 -2.08 3.75 8.43
CA LYS A 112 -2.10 2.32 8.75
C LYS A 112 -0.69 1.77 8.67
N THR A 113 -0.44 0.64 9.32
CA THR A 113 0.86 -0.04 9.26
C THR A 113 0.74 -1.42 8.67
N LEU A 114 1.81 -1.87 8.04
CA LEU A 114 2.05 -3.27 7.74
C LEU A 114 3.32 -3.71 8.47
N LEU A 115 3.16 -4.63 9.40
CA LEU A 115 4.29 -5.36 9.98
C LEU A 115 4.83 -6.31 8.92
N THR A 116 6.04 -6.04 8.45
CA THR A 116 6.65 -6.91 7.45
C THR A 116 7.11 -8.21 8.10
N ARG A 117 7.19 -9.29 7.31
CA ARG A 117 7.80 -10.55 7.79
C ARG A 117 9.30 -10.40 8.07
N ASN A 118 9.92 -9.30 7.62
CA ASN A 118 11.29 -8.97 7.94
C ASN A 118 11.34 -8.31 9.31
N VAL A 119 11.84 -9.05 10.29
CA VAL A 119 12.07 -8.54 11.65
C VAL A 119 12.90 -7.26 11.57
N GLY A 120 12.37 -6.16 12.11
CA GLY A 120 13.07 -4.87 12.20
C GLY A 120 12.61 -3.79 11.20
N TYR A 121 11.60 -4.04 10.38
CA TYR A 121 11.00 -3.00 9.51
C TYR A 121 9.48 -2.97 9.55
N THR A 122 8.94 -1.75 9.56
CA THR A 122 7.50 -1.48 9.48
C THR A 122 7.24 -0.57 8.27
N ASN A 123 6.24 -0.91 7.46
CA ASN A 123 5.73 -0.01 6.43
C ASN A 123 4.57 0.81 7.00
N TYR A 124 4.60 2.11 6.76
CA TYR A 124 3.57 3.06 7.12
C TYR A 124 2.90 3.54 5.84
N PHE A 125 1.58 3.43 5.79
CA PHE A 125 0.73 4.00 4.75
C PHE A 125 0.09 5.25 5.32
N ILE A 126 0.63 6.41 4.98
CA ILE A 126 0.33 7.69 5.66
C ILE A 126 -0.47 8.57 4.72
N LYS A 127 -1.69 8.96 5.11
CA LYS A 127 -2.43 10.01 4.41
C LYS A 127 -1.93 11.37 4.85
N VAL A 128 -1.52 12.19 3.89
CA VAL A 128 -1.07 13.56 4.11
C VAL A 128 -1.89 14.53 3.27
N GLN A 129 -2.28 15.65 3.86
CA GLN A 129 -2.82 16.79 3.14
C GLN A 129 -1.66 17.62 2.58
N VAL A 130 -1.74 17.98 1.30
CA VAL A 130 -0.71 18.71 0.57
C VAL A 130 -1.17 20.03 -0.04
N GLY A 131 -2.44 20.39 0.16
CA GLY A 131 -3.08 21.61 -0.35
C GLY A 131 -4.46 21.82 0.28
N GLU A 132 -5.18 22.82 -0.21
CA GLU A 132 -6.52 23.18 0.29
C GLU A 132 -7.66 22.57 -0.53
N GLY A 133 -7.37 22.02 -1.72
CA GLY A 133 -8.35 21.39 -2.58
C GLY A 133 -8.83 20.02 -2.09
N GLU A 134 -9.97 19.58 -2.60
CA GLU A 134 -10.59 18.30 -2.21
C GLU A 134 -9.74 17.08 -2.58
N GLU A 135 -8.96 17.17 -3.66
CA GLU A 135 -8.05 16.12 -4.16
C GLU A 135 -6.57 16.37 -3.78
N ASP A 136 -6.30 17.32 -2.88
CA ASP A 136 -4.94 17.65 -2.45
C ASP A 136 -4.49 16.77 -1.27
N TYR A 137 -4.64 15.46 -1.42
CA TYR A 137 -4.08 14.47 -0.50
C TYR A 137 -3.15 13.49 -1.23
N LEU A 138 -2.15 13.01 -0.50
CA LEU A 138 -1.32 11.88 -0.90
C LEU A 138 -1.50 10.74 0.09
N ILE A 139 -1.36 9.50 -0.39
CA ILE A 139 -1.10 8.35 0.47
C ILE A 139 0.35 7.92 0.22
N LEU A 140 1.18 8.01 1.26
CA LEU A 140 2.61 7.72 1.21
C LEU A 140 2.86 6.31 1.71
N ARG A 141 3.76 5.58 1.06
CA ARG A 141 4.34 4.34 1.57
C ARG A 141 5.73 4.65 2.10
N VAL A 142 5.91 4.53 3.41
CA VAL A 142 7.16 4.85 4.09
C VAL A 142 7.67 3.60 4.81
N ALA A 143 8.85 3.13 4.43
CA ALA A 143 9.55 2.09 5.17
C ALA A 143 10.34 2.73 6.30
N CYS A 144 10.18 2.24 7.53
CA CYS A 144 10.99 2.67 8.66
C CYS A 144 11.62 1.45 9.35
N ALA A 145 12.93 1.52 9.55
CA ALA A 145 13.64 0.58 10.41
C ALA A 145 13.22 0.81 11.87
N VAL A 146 12.92 -0.28 12.58
CA VAL A 146 12.64 -0.29 14.02
C VAL A 146 13.98 -0.35 14.78
N THR A 147 14.78 0.70 14.64
CA THR A 147 16.09 0.86 15.31
C THR A 147 16.05 2.00 16.32
N LEU A 148 17.09 2.13 17.17
CA LEU A 148 17.22 3.22 18.16
C LEU A 148 17.08 4.63 17.56
N VAL A 149 17.39 4.77 16.26
CA VAL A 149 17.12 5.97 15.46
C VAL A 149 16.16 5.56 14.35
N SER A 150 15.02 6.23 14.23
CA SER A 150 14.10 6.01 13.11
C SER A 150 14.71 6.58 11.83
N ASN A 151 14.74 5.77 10.76
CA ASN A 151 15.22 6.19 9.44
C ASN A 151 14.11 5.97 8.40
N PRO A 152 13.13 6.88 8.32
CA PRO A 152 11.99 6.72 7.44
C PRO A 152 12.39 7.03 5.99
N THR A 153 12.05 6.12 5.09
CA THR A 153 12.35 6.22 3.65
C THR A 153 11.05 6.12 2.85
N LEU A 154 10.80 7.11 1.99
CA LEU A 154 9.64 7.10 1.10
C LEU A 154 9.87 6.07 -0.02
N THR A 155 9.15 4.97 0.01
CA THR A 155 9.30 3.88 -0.98
C THR A 155 8.35 4.05 -2.15
N ASN A 156 7.12 4.54 -1.91
CA ASN A 156 6.17 4.88 -2.96
C ASN A 156 5.13 5.92 -2.51
N LEU A 157 4.35 6.48 -3.43
CA LEU A 157 3.24 7.40 -3.14
C LEU A 157 2.11 7.29 -4.16
N LEU A 158 0.89 7.57 -3.72
CA LEU A 158 -0.30 7.80 -4.55
C LEU A 158 -0.72 9.26 -4.41
N GLY A 159 -1.03 9.92 -5.52
CA GLY A 159 -1.55 11.30 -5.54
C GLY A 159 -3.01 11.38 -5.96
N ASN A 160 -3.53 12.61 -6.03
CA ASN A 160 -4.92 12.94 -6.37
C ASN A 160 -5.91 12.16 -5.48
N LYS A 161 -5.65 12.19 -4.17
CA LYS A 161 -6.50 11.52 -3.17
C LYS A 161 -7.35 12.55 -2.44
N THR A 162 -8.44 12.08 -1.87
CA THR A 162 -9.35 12.89 -1.07
C THR A 162 -9.22 12.60 0.42
N LEU A 163 -9.81 13.46 1.25
CA LEU A 163 -9.92 13.21 2.68
C LEU A 163 -10.72 11.91 2.98
N SER A 164 -11.72 11.60 2.17
CA SER A 164 -12.61 10.43 2.33
C SER A 164 -12.02 9.12 1.80
N ASP A 165 -11.00 9.16 0.94
CA ASP A 165 -10.42 7.93 0.37
C ASP A 165 -9.81 7.04 1.45
N ASP A 166 -10.05 5.73 1.43
CA ASP A 166 -9.42 4.84 2.40
C ASP A 166 -7.90 4.75 2.24
N ILE A 167 -7.21 4.47 3.35
CA ILE A 167 -5.79 4.08 3.29
C ILE A 167 -5.72 2.63 2.80
N GLU A 168 -5.24 2.49 1.58
CA GLU A 168 -5.06 1.21 0.88
C GLU A 168 -3.61 0.72 0.95
N TYR A 169 -3.43 -0.60 0.85
CA TYR A 169 -2.12 -1.17 0.60
C TYR A 169 -1.76 -0.96 -0.87
N PHE A 170 -0.49 -0.65 -1.11
CA PHE A 170 0.10 -0.64 -2.44
C PHE A 170 1.61 -0.91 -2.35
N GLU A 171 2.16 -1.40 -3.45
CA GLU A 171 3.59 -1.60 -3.65
C GLU A 171 4.25 -0.37 -4.25
#